data_AF-A0A4P5W6H9-F1
#
_entry.id   AF-A0A4P5W6H9-F1
#
_cell.length_a   1.000
_cell.length_b   1.000
_cell.length_c   1.000
_cell.angle_alpha   90.00
_cell.angle_beta   90.00
_cell.angle_gamma   90.00
#
_symmetry.space_group_name_H-M   'P 1'
#
loop_
_entity.id
_entity.type
_entity.pdbx_description
1 polymer ?
#
loop_
_entity_poly.entity_id
_entity_poly.type
_entity_poly.pdbx_seq_one_letter_code
_entity_poly.pdbx_strand_id
1 'polypeptide(L)'
;MSKDISSTTLMYAILSVEDSVNTQQDYLESGEIPDEEIENEEEILGDLEQALMELIDVYKVRLRTEPDLPAIEDLLGGSEG
;
A
#
# COMPACT_ATOMS: atom_id res chain seq x y z
N MET A 1 21.41 14.11 -6.09
CA MET A 1 20.10 14.21 -6.75
C MET A 1 19.14 13.35 -5.97
N SER A 2 18.51 13.89 -4.93
CA SER A 2 17.26 13.32 -4.43
C SER A 2 16.22 13.75 -5.46
N LYS A 3 15.77 12.85 -6.33
CA LYS A 3 14.57 13.13 -7.11
C LYS A 3 13.43 12.96 -6.13
N ASP A 4 13.10 14.05 -5.44
CA ASP A 4 11.96 14.06 -4.52
C ASP A 4 10.73 13.62 -5.32
N ILE A 5 10.12 12.52 -4.89
CA ILE A 5 8.89 12.00 -5.47
C ILE A 5 7.80 13.05 -5.22
N SER A 6 7.03 13.39 -6.25
CA SER A 6 5.93 14.35 -6.10
C SER A 6 4.83 13.78 -5.21
N SER A 7 4.07 14.64 -4.52
CA SER A 7 2.93 14.22 -3.67
C SER A 7 1.94 13.35 -4.44
N THR A 8 1.63 13.75 -5.68
CA THR A 8 0.77 12.99 -6.59
C THR A 8 1.33 11.62 -6.92
N THR A 9 2.64 11.53 -7.22
CA THR A 9 3.29 10.23 -7.49
C THR A 9 3.27 9.35 -6.24
N LEU A 10 3.47 9.92 -5.06
CA LEU A 10 3.40 9.19 -3.79
C LEU A 10 1.98 8.66 -3.53
N MET A 11 0.95 9.47 -3.76
CA MET A 11 -0.45 9.03 -3.65
C MET A 11 -0.77 7.86 -4.57
N TYR A 12 -0.38 7.95 -5.85
CA TYR A 12 -0.58 6.86 -6.80
C TYR A 12 0.22 5.60 -6.43
N ALA A 13 1.42 5.75 -5.88
CA ALA A 13 2.19 4.62 -5.38
C ALA A 13 1.47 3.93 -4.21
N ILE A 14 0.93 4.68 -3.26
CA ILE A 14 0.14 4.15 -2.14
C ILE A 14 -1.07 3.36 -2.65
N LEU A 15 -1.88 3.96 -3.53
CA LEU A 15 -3.07 3.31 -4.09
C LEU A 15 -2.70 2.04 -4.86
N SER A 16 -1.63 2.08 -5.65
CA SER A 16 -1.20 0.92 -6.42
C SER A 16 -0.67 -0.22 -5.55
N VAL A 17 -0.01 0.08 -4.43
CA VAL A 17 0.48 -0.97 -3.52
C VAL A 17 -0.65 -1.52 -2.68
N GLU A 18 -1.61 -0.69 -2.27
CA GLU A 18 -2.81 -1.16 -1.55
C GLU A 18 -3.66 -2.10 -2.41
N ASP A 19 -3.89 -1.78 -3.68
CA ASP A 19 -4.56 -2.68 -4.63
C ASP A 19 -3.81 -4.03 -4.78
N SER A 20 -2.47 -4.00 -4.80
CA SER A 20 -1.66 -5.22 -4.80
C SER A 20 -1.76 -6.03 -3.51
N VAL A 21 -1.81 -5.38 -2.34
CA VAL A 21 -2.04 -6.06 -1.05
C VAL A 21 -3.38 -6.77 -1.07
N ASN A 22 -4.45 -6.06 -1.45
CA ASN A 22 -5.79 -6.64 -1.53
C ASN A 22 -5.83 -7.82 -2.51
N THR A 23 -5.20 -7.67 -3.69
CA THR A 23 -5.12 -8.74 -4.69
C THR A 23 -4.37 -9.97 -4.17
N GLN A 24 -3.26 -9.76 -3.45
CA GLN A 24 -2.47 -10.86 -2.89
C GLN A 24 -3.21 -11.57 -1.76
N GLN A 25 -3.94 -10.83 -0.91
CA GLN A 25 -4.82 -11.40 0.11
C GLN A 25 -5.93 -12.24 -0.53
N ASP A 26 -6.61 -11.71 -1.55
CA ASP A 26 -7.64 -12.45 -2.30
C ASP A 26 -7.07 -13.74 -2.92
N TYR A 27 -5.83 -13.71 -3.43
CA TYR A 27 -5.16 -14.88 -3.97
C TYR A 27 -4.86 -15.93 -2.88
N LEU A 28 -4.35 -15.51 -1.72
CA LEU A 28 -4.12 -16.37 -0.55
C LEU A 28 -5.42 -17.01 -0.04
N GLU A 29 -6.53 -16.28 -0.08
CA GLU A 29 -7.85 -16.75 0.36
C GLU A 29 -8.58 -17.61 -0.68
N SER A 30 -8.14 -17.59 -1.95
CA SER A 30 -8.80 -18.30 -3.06
C SER A 30 -8.81 -19.83 -2.91
N GLY A 31 -7.83 -20.37 -2.17
CA GLY A 31 -7.58 -21.82 -2.09
C GLY A 31 -7.01 -22.43 -3.38
N GLU A 32 -6.56 -21.60 -4.33
CA GLU A 32 -5.97 -22.04 -5.60
C GLU A 32 -4.44 -22.26 -5.51
N ILE A 33 -3.82 -21.89 -4.38
CA ILE A 33 -2.36 -21.95 -4.17
C ILE A 33 -1.93 -23.37 -3.77
N PRO A 34 -0.95 -23.98 -4.46
CA PRO A 34 -0.34 -25.23 -4.03
C PRO A 34 0.31 -25.10 -2.64
N ASP A 35 0.18 -26.12 -1.78
CA ASP A 35 0.72 -26.10 -0.40
C ASP A 35 2.20 -25.72 -0.32
N GLU A 36 3.00 -26.07 -1.34
CA GLU A 36 4.43 -25.78 -1.41
C GLU A 36 4.77 -24.32 -1.78
N GLU A 37 3.78 -23.57 -2.28
CA GLU A 37 3.94 -22.16 -2.67
C GLU A 37 3.35 -21.20 -1.62
N ILE A 38 2.49 -21.65 -0.71
CA ILE A 38 1.80 -20.80 0.30
C ILE A 38 2.77 -19.94 1.09
N GLU A 39 3.87 -20.52 1.62
CA GLU A 39 4.85 -19.78 2.43
C GLU A 39 5.49 -18.62 1.64
N ASN A 40 5.75 -18.82 0.35
CA ASN A 40 6.31 -17.77 -0.51
C ASN A 40 5.28 -16.66 -0.77
N GLU A 41 4.02 -17.04 -1.01
CA GLU A 41 2.94 -16.09 -1.27
C GLU A 41 2.59 -15.26 -0.02
N GLU A 42 2.71 -15.84 1.18
CA GLU A 42 2.62 -15.12 2.46
C GLU A 42 3.80 -14.15 2.67
N GLU A 43 5.02 -14.53 2.27
CA GLU A 43 6.19 -13.63 2.30
C GLU A 43 5.99 -12.42 1.37
N ILE A 44 5.49 -12.66 0.15
CA ILE A 44 5.15 -11.59 -0.81
C ILE A 44 4.12 -10.62 -0.22
N LEU A 45 3.08 -11.14 0.44
CA LEU A 45 2.10 -10.30 1.12
C LEU A 45 2.76 -9.43 2.20
N GLY A 46 3.61 -10.03 3.03
CA GLY A 46 4.34 -9.30 4.08
C GLY A 46 5.21 -8.17 3.53
N ASP A 47 5.91 -8.40 2.43
CA ASP A 47 6.71 -7.39 1.74
C ASP A 47 5.85 -6.24 1.19
N LEU A 48 4.69 -6.56 0.61
CA LEU A 48 3.75 -5.56 0.09
C LEU A 48 3.15 -4.70 1.22
N GLU A 49 2.75 -5.31 2.33
CA GLU A 49 2.23 -4.61 3.50
C GLU A 49 3.30 -3.69 4.12
N GLN A 50 4.55 -4.16 4.19
CA GLN A 50 5.66 -3.33 4.65
C GLN A 50 5.87 -2.14 3.72
N ALA A 51 5.92 -2.35 2.41
CA ALA A 51 6.09 -1.29 1.43
C ALA A 51 4.96 -0.24 1.53
N LEU A 52 3.72 -0.69 1.73
CA LEU A 52 2.57 0.20 1.92
C LEU A 52 2.73 1.07 3.17
N MET A 53 3.12 0.47 4.30
CA MET A 53 3.37 1.21 5.54
C MET A 53 4.45 2.28 5.38
N GLU A 54 5.56 1.96 4.71
CA GLU A 54 6.65 2.91 4.46
C GLU A 54 6.17 4.09 3.59
N LEU A 55 5.39 3.83 2.54
CA LEU A 55 4.83 4.88 1.69
C LEU A 55 3.85 5.78 2.45
N ILE A 56 3.00 5.19 3.29
CA ILE A 56 2.07 5.92 4.16
C ILE A 56 2.81 6.83 5.12
N ASP A 57 3.92 6.37 5.72
CA ASP A 57 4.71 7.17 6.63
C ASP A 57 5.38 8.36 5.94
N VAL A 58 5.89 8.17 4.73
CA VAL A 58 6.40 9.28 3.90
C VAL A 58 5.27 10.27 3.58
N TYR A 59 4.06 9.79 3.29
CA TYR A 59 2.91 10.65 3.00
C TYR A 59 2.44 11.44 4.22
N LYS A 60 2.43 10.83 5.40
CA LYS A 60 2.11 11.50 6.68
C LYS A 60 3.11 12.62 7.00
N VAL A 61 4.38 12.45 6.67
CA VAL A 61 5.38 13.53 6.79
C VAL A 61 5.02 14.67 5.83
N ARG A 62 4.63 14.34 4.60
CA ARG A 62 4.31 15.31 3.56
C ARG A 62 3.04 16.13 3.85
N LEU A 63 2.02 15.51 4.44
CA LEU A 63 0.81 16.18 4.94
C LEU A 63 1.12 17.32 5.93
N ARG A 64 2.20 17.22 6.70
CA ARG A 64 2.60 18.29 7.64
C ARG A 64 3.11 19.54 6.92
N THR A 65 3.60 19.40 5.69
CA THR A 65 4.15 20.49 4.88
C THR A 65 3.23 20.92 3.74
N GLU A 66 2.29 20.06 3.34
CA GLU A 66 1.33 20.27 2.26
C GLU A 66 -0.09 19.92 2.77
N PRO A 67 -0.76 20.84 3.49
CA PRO A 67 -2.05 20.58 4.14
C PRO A 67 -3.22 20.46 3.18
N ASP A 68 -3.04 20.80 1.89
CA ASP A 68 -4.04 20.65 0.83
C ASP A 68 -4.15 19.20 0.33
N LEU A 69 -3.26 18.31 0.75
CA LEU A 69 -3.33 16.89 0.42
C LEU A 69 -4.47 16.20 1.21
N PRO A 70 -5.17 15.21 0.61
CA PRO A 70 -6.22 14.48 1.30
C PRO A 70 -5.68 13.68 2.50
N ALA A 71 -6.52 13.43 3.50
CA ALA A 71 -6.14 12.55 4.60
C ALA A 71 -5.84 11.14 4.05
N ILE A 72 -5.00 10.38 4.77
CA ILE A 72 -4.64 9.04 4.29
C ILE A 72 -5.85 8.10 4.29
N GLU A 73 -6.76 8.30 5.24
CA GLU A 73 -8.01 7.57 5.35
C GLU A 73 -8.92 7.84 4.14
N ASP A 74 -8.98 9.09 3.67
CA ASP A 74 -9.74 9.45 2.47
C ASP A 74 -9.12 8.86 1.20
N LEU A 75 -7.78 8.70 1.17
CA LEU A 75 -7.07 8.12 0.05
C LEU A 75 -7.31 6.62 -0.07
N LEU A 76 -7.25 5.88 1.04
CA LEU A 76 -7.41 4.43 1.10
C LEU A 76 -8.87 3.98 1.13
N GLY A 77 -9.78 4.78 0.57
CA GLY A 77 -11.20 4.42 0.45
C GLY A 77 -11.96 4.35 1.78
N GLY A 78 -11.48 5.07 2.80
CA GLY A 78 -12.11 5.33 4.10
C GLY A 78 -13.16 4.32 4.50
N SER A 79 -12.76 3.28 5.25
CA SER A 79 -13.62 2.28 5.89
C SER A 79 -15.05 2.80 6.09
N GLU A 80 -15.96 2.44 5.18
CA GLU A 80 -17.37 2.57 5.44
C GLU A 80 -17.67 1.58 6.57
N GLY A 81 -17.99 2.13 7.75
CA GLY A 81 -18.61 1.40 8.84
C GLY A 81 -20.08 1.11 8.59
#